data_AF-A0A3B1EFP6-F1
#
_entry.id   AF-A0A3B1EFP6-F1
#
_cell.length_a   1.000
_cell.length_b   1.000
_cell.length_c   1.000
_cell.angle_alpha   90.00
_cell.angle_beta   90.00
_cell.angle_gamma   90.00
#
_symmetry.space_group_name_H-M   'P 1'
#
loop_
_entity.id
_entity.type
_entity.pdbx_description
1 polymer ?
#
loop_
_entity_poly.entity_id
_entity_poly.type
_entity_poly.pdbx_seq_one_letter_code
_entity_poly.pdbx_strand_id
1 'polypeptide(L)'
;MTMEKPYYSQQPMGTPQMSVQQGNRNAKNLPLHNGEREWSEGLCGCTDDCGTFCVACWFPCISYGKNKRRVDHLNSKGYPDPEHGGCCNSDCMVHGCLTGCLGLGWILQIGVRSNIRTRYSIKGGGCGDCMSAWCCAPCELTQGSREIELEEQSFSGHH
;
A
#
# COMPACT_ATOMS: atom_id res chain seq x y z
N MET A 1 -68.43 12.92 -21.05
CA MET A 1 -67.47 12.81 -19.94
C MET A 1 -66.37 11.85 -20.35
N THR A 2 -65.24 12.38 -20.82
CA THR A 2 -64.05 11.60 -21.17
C THR A 2 -63.26 11.32 -19.88
N MET A 3 -63.11 10.05 -19.52
CA MET A 3 -62.24 9.60 -18.43
C MET A 3 -60.78 9.68 -18.90
N GLU A 4 -59.99 10.59 -18.32
CA GLU A 4 -58.53 10.53 -18.41
C GLU A 4 -58.00 9.38 -17.52
N LYS A 5 -57.12 8.54 -18.07
CA LYS A 5 -56.40 7.51 -17.30
C LYS A 5 -55.10 8.10 -16.75
N PRO A 6 -54.75 7.89 -15.47
CA PRO A 6 -53.51 8.41 -14.91
C PRO A 6 -52.30 7.67 -15.48
N TYR A 7 -51.31 8.42 -15.97
CA TYR A 7 -50.02 7.93 -16.45
C TYR A 7 -49.08 7.73 -15.25
N TYR A 8 -48.71 6.50 -14.94
CA TYR A 8 -47.70 6.20 -13.93
C TYR A 8 -46.30 6.17 -14.57
N SER A 9 -45.45 7.12 -14.22
CA SER A 9 -44.01 7.08 -14.54
C SER A 9 -43.29 6.13 -13.57
N GLN A 10 -42.84 4.97 -14.03
CA GLN A 10 -41.92 4.13 -13.26
C GLN A 10 -40.52 4.77 -13.26
N GLN A 11 -39.97 5.05 -12.09
CA GLN A 11 -38.57 5.46 -11.95
C GLN A 11 -37.67 4.25 -12.21
N PRO A 12 -36.56 4.41 -12.97
CA PRO A 12 -35.62 3.32 -13.17
C PRO A 12 -35.02 2.91 -11.81
N MET A 13 -35.07 1.62 -11.53
CA MET A 13 -34.49 1.04 -10.32
C MET A 13 -32.99 1.31 -10.32
N GLY A 14 -32.48 1.92 -9.25
CA GLY A 14 -31.05 2.15 -9.08
C GLY A 14 -30.30 0.82 -9.18
N THR A 15 -29.29 0.76 -10.04
CA THR A 15 -28.39 -0.39 -10.16
C THR A 15 -27.82 -0.73 -8.78
N PRO A 16 -27.78 -2.02 -8.38
CA PRO A 16 -27.15 -2.42 -7.13
C PRO A 16 -25.71 -1.91 -7.10
N GLN A 17 -25.32 -1.27 -6.00
CA GLN A 17 -23.96 -0.79 -5.82
C GLN A 17 -23.00 -1.98 -5.99
N MET A 18 -22.03 -1.86 -6.90
CA MET A 18 -20.99 -2.86 -7.01
C MET A 18 -20.27 -2.95 -5.66
N SER A 19 -20.34 -4.10 -5.00
CA SER A 19 -19.51 -4.39 -3.84
C SER A 19 -18.07 -4.39 -4.34
N VAL A 20 -17.36 -3.29 -4.12
CA VAL A 20 -15.90 -3.29 -4.28
C VAL A 20 -15.41 -4.34 -3.29
N GLN A 21 -14.88 -5.47 -3.78
CA GLN A 21 -14.15 -6.43 -2.95
C GLN A 21 -13.07 -5.60 -2.25
N GLN A 22 -13.28 -5.30 -0.97
CA GLN A 22 -12.37 -4.47 -0.21
C GLN A 22 -11.44 -5.41 0.56
N GLY A 23 -10.14 -5.35 0.26
CA GLY A 23 -9.13 -6.13 0.95
C GLY A 23 -9.11 -5.88 2.44
N ASN A 24 -8.68 -6.89 3.20
CA ASN A 24 -8.49 -6.78 4.64
C ASN A 24 -7.21 -5.98 4.95
N ARG A 25 -7.39 -4.71 5.33
CA ARG A 25 -6.33 -3.77 5.73
C ARG A 25 -5.66 -4.09 7.09
N ASN A 26 -6.19 -5.06 7.83
CA ASN A 26 -5.63 -5.58 9.08
C ASN A 26 -5.71 -7.11 9.06
N ALA A 27 -5.03 -7.76 8.11
CA ALA A 27 -5.09 -9.20 7.90
C ALA A 27 -4.74 -10.03 9.17
N LYS A 28 -3.89 -9.50 10.05
CA LYS A 28 -3.50 -10.12 11.32
C LYS A 28 -4.45 -9.84 12.49
N ASN A 29 -5.52 -9.07 12.30
CA ASN A 29 -6.47 -8.66 13.35
C ASN A 29 -5.78 -8.05 14.58
N LEU A 30 -4.78 -7.20 14.35
CA LEU A 30 -4.04 -6.54 15.44
C LEU A 30 -4.94 -5.57 16.21
N PRO A 31 -4.73 -5.44 17.54
CA PRO A 31 -5.52 -4.55 18.37
C PRO A 31 -5.29 -3.08 17.99
N LEU A 32 -6.39 -2.37 17.79
CA LEU A 32 -6.39 -0.93 17.55
C LEU A 32 -6.38 -0.19 18.90
N HIS A 33 -5.49 0.78 19.03
CA HIS A 33 -5.37 1.69 20.15
C HIS A 33 -5.63 3.09 19.61
N ASN A 34 -6.71 3.74 20.06
CA ASN A 34 -7.17 5.05 19.54
C ASN A 34 -7.39 5.09 18.01
N GLY A 35 -7.83 3.97 17.42
CA GLY A 35 -8.09 3.88 15.97
C GLY A 35 -6.83 3.61 15.12
N GLU A 36 -5.66 3.46 15.75
CA GLU A 36 -4.41 3.12 15.09
C GLU A 36 -3.86 1.77 15.59
N ARG A 37 -3.02 1.09 14.82
CA ARG A 37 -2.32 -0.15 15.20
C ARG A 37 -0.82 -0.04 15.03
N GLU A 38 -0.09 -1.00 15.58
CA GLU A 38 1.32 -1.18 15.27
C GLU A 38 1.51 -1.90 13.91
N TRP A 39 2.74 -1.85 13.39
CA TRP A 39 3.14 -2.61 12.20
C TRP A 39 2.91 -4.11 12.40
N SER A 40 2.57 -4.82 11.32
CA SER A 40 2.33 -6.26 11.36
C SER A 40 3.58 -7.09 11.66
N GLU A 41 4.75 -6.53 11.37
CA GLU A 41 6.06 -7.11 11.65
C GLU A 41 7.01 -6.01 12.14
N GLY A 42 7.96 -6.36 13.01
CA GLY A 42 8.99 -5.43 13.47
C GLY A 42 10.06 -5.12 12.41
N LEU A 43 10.75 -3.98 12.55
CA LEU A 43 11.83 -3.57 11.63
C LEU A 43 13.03 -4.54 11.62
N CYS A 44 13.35 -5.15 12.76
CA CYS A 44 14.52 -6.05 12.90
C CYS A 44 14.25 -7.52 12.52
N GLY A 45 13.04 -7.88 12.06
CA GLY A 45 12.69 -9.22 11.57
C GLY A 45 12.98 -9.44 10.07
N CYS A 46 13.90 -8.65 9.51
CA CYS A 46 14.18 -8.59 8.07
C CYS A 46 14.94 -9.81 7.53
N THR A 47 15.60 -10.60 8.38
CA THR A 47 16.29 -11.83 7.97
C THR A 47 15.35 -12.98 7.58
N ASP A 48 14.07 -12.91 7.97
CA ASP A 48 13.09 -13.97 7.71
C ASP A 48 12.57 -13.97 6.26
N ASP A 49 12.79 -12.87 5.50
CA ASP A 49 12.55 -12.79 4.05
C ASP A 49 13.83 -12.28 3.37
N CYS A 50 14.81 -13.19 3.30
CA CYS A 50 16.13 -12.90 2.77
C CYS A 50 16.08 -12.45 1.30
N GLY A 51 15.07 -12.88 0.52
CA GLY A 51 14.90 -12.49 -0.88
C GLY A 51 14.54 -11.01 -1.02
N THR A 52 13.48 -10.57 -0.36
CA THR A 52 13.05 -9.16 -0.39
C THR A 52 14.10 -8.24 0.26
N PHE A 53 14.75 -8.70 1.34
CA PHE A 53 15.83 -7.97 1.98
C PHE A 53 17.05 -7.79 1.07
N CYS A 54 17.50 -8.83 0.38
CA CYS A 54 18.63 -8.75 -0.56
C CYS A 54 18.36 -7.78 -1.72
N VAL A 55 17.14 -7.80 -2.27
CA VAL A 55 16.74 -6.83 -3.31
C VAL A 55 16.67 -5.42 -2.74
N ALA A 56 16.12 -5.23 -1.54
CA ALA A 56 16.11 -3.91 -0.90
C ALA A 56 17.52 -3.40 -0.56
N CYS A 57 18.46 -4.30 -0.23
CA CYS A 57 19.85 -3.95 0.06
C CYS A 57 20.65 -3.57 -1.18
N TRP A 58 20.56 -4.37 -2.25
CA TRP A 58 21.36 -4.17 -3.47
C TRP A 58 20.68 -3.25 -4.48
N PHE A 59 19.36 -3.22 -4.49
CA PHE A 59 18.54 -2.46 -5.43
C PHE A 59 17.38 -1.75 -4.72
N PRO A 60 17.64 -0.84 -3.78
CA PRO A 60 16.60 -0.16 -3.00
C PRO A 60 15.58 0.59 -3.86
N CYS A 61 15.98 1.07 -5.05
CA CYS A 61 15.09 1.70 -6.01
C CYS A 61 13.98 0.77 -6.53
N ILE A 62 14.29 -0.52 -6.72
CA ILE A 62 13.31 -1.53 -7.18
C ILE A 62 12.28 -1.75 -6.08
N SER A 63 12.72 -2.04 -4.85
CA SER A 63 11.82 -2.24 -3.72
C SER A 63 10.97 -1.00 -3.43
N TYR A 64 11.57 0.19 -3.51
CA TYR A 64 10.84 1.46 -3.41
C TYR A 64 9.77 1.57 -4.50
N GLY A 65 10.14 1.39 -5.77
CA GLY A 65 9.23 1.53 -6.89
C GLY A 65 8.07 0.53 -6.82
N LYS A 66 8.33 -0.71 -6.40
CA LYS A 66 7.30 -1.72 -6.18
C LYS A 66 6.32 -1.32 -5.10
N ASN A 67 6.82 -0.93 -3.93
CA ASN A 67 5.98 -0.52 -2.81
C ASN A 67 5.12 0.70 -3.15
N LYS A 68 5.73 1.71 -3.78
CA LYS A 68 5.03 2.92 -4.23
C LYS A 68 3.89 2.57 -5.19
N ARG A 69 4.19 1.81 -6.25
CA ARG A 69 3.19 1.45 -7.25
C ARG A 69 2.05 0.62 -6.65
N ARG A 70 2.38 -0.38 -5.81
CA ARG A 70 1.37 -1.23 -5.16
C ARG A 70 0.47 -0.41 -4.24
N VAL A 71 1.02 0.43 -3.36
CA VAL A 71 0.21 1.24 -2.44
C VAL A 71 -0.61 2.31 -3.16
N ASP A 72 -0.07 2.95 -4.19
CA ASP A 72 -0.78 3.97 -4.98
C ASP A 72 -1.91 3.33 -5.81
N HIS A 73 -1.69 2.15 -6.37
CA HIS A 73 -2.73 1.38 -7.07
C HIS A 73 -3.83 0.96 -6.09
N LEU A 74 -3.47 0.42 -4.94
CA LEU A 74 -4.40 0.06 -3.88
C LEU A 74 -5.20 1.28 -3.38
N ASN A 75 -4.57 2.45 -3.25
CA ASN A 75 -5.23 3.70 -2.84
C ASN A 75 -6.21 4.23 -3.89
N SER A 76 -5.88 4.11 -5.17
CA SER A 76 -6.69 4.65 -6.27
C SER A 76 -7.77 3.69 -6.78
N LYS A 77 -7.49 2.38 -6.80
CA LYS A 77 -8.35 1.35 -7.38
C LYS A 77 -9.04 0.45 -6.35
N GLY A 78 -8.48 0.34 -5.15
CA GLY A 78 -9.04 -0.49 -4.08
C GLY A 78 -8.76 -1.99 -4.20
N TYR A 79 -8.01 -2.44 -5.21
CA TYR A 79 -7.59 -3.83 -5.39
C TYR A 79 -6.10 -3.93 -5.79
N PRO A 80 -5.47 -5.12 -5.67
CA PRO A 80 -4.04 -5.30 -5.95
C PRO A 80 -3.68 -5.00 -7.40
N ASP A 81 -2.47 -4.45 -7.63
CA ASP A 81 -1.94 -4.27 -8.98
C ASP A 81 -1.67 -5.65 -9.61
N PRO A 82 -2.21 -5.99 -10.80
CA PRO A 82 -1.96 -7.28 -11.44
C PRO A 82 -0.46 -7.56 -11.67
N GLU A 83 0.36 -6.51 -11.85
CA GLU A 83 1.81 -6.65 -12.04
C GLU A 83 2.61 -6.66 -10.73
N HIS A 84 1.94 -6.54 -9.57
CA HIS A 84 2.56 -6.51 -8.24
C HIS A 84 3.76 -5.54 -8.16
N GLY A 85 3.64 -4.38 -8.82
CA GLY A 85 4.63 -3.31 -8.84
C GLY A 85 5.69 -3.38 -9.96
N GLY A 86 5.83 -4.50 -10.69
CA GLY A 86 6.85 -4.68 -11.74
C GLY A 86 8.31 -4.65 -11.22
N CYS A 87 9.30 -4.76 -12.10
CA CYS A 87 10.74 -4.79 -11.71
C CYS A 87 11.43 -3.42 -11.87
N CYS A 88 11.12 -2.65 -12.92
CA CYS A 88 11.70 -1.34 -13.21
C CYS A 88 10.63 -0.38 -13.72
N ASN A 89 9.90 0.24 -12.81
CA ASN A 89 8.91 1.27 -13.16
C ASN A 89 9.53 2.68 -13.14
N SER A 90 8.78 3.70 -13.57
CA SER A 90 9.25 5.09 -13.58
C SER A 90 9.68 5.57 -12.19
N ASP A 91 8.99 5.13 -11.13
CA ASP A 91 9.33 5.49 -9.75
C ASP A 91 10.67 4.90 -9.30
N CYS A 92 11.00 3.69 -9.75
CA CYS A 92 12.32 3.08 -9.54
C CYS A 92 13.42 3.94 -10.20
N MET A 93 13.20 4.42 -11.42
CA MET A 93 14.17 5.28 -12.12
C MET A 93 14.33 6.63 -11.42
N VAL A 94 13.23 7.27 -11.02
CA VAL A 94 13.25 8.55 -10.30
C VAL A 94 13.98 8.40 -8.96
N HIS A 95 13.65 7.37 -8.19
CA HIS A 95 14.31 7.11 -6.91
C HIS A 95 15.81 6.80 -7.11
N GLY A 96 16.14 5.97 -8.10
CA GLY A 96 17.52 5.64 -8.45
C GLY A 96 18.33 6.87 -8.84
N CYS A 97 17.80 7.73 -9.71
CA CYS A 97 18.44 8.99 -10.10
C CYS A 97 18.59 9.95 -8.92
N LEU A 98 17.57 10.14 -8.08
CA LEU A 98 17.67 11.04 -6.92
C LEU A 98 18.64 10.53 -5.86
N THR A 99 18.72 9.22 -5.68
CA THR A 99 19.70 8.59 -4.78
C THR A 99 21.11 8.72 -5.34
N GLY A 100 21.31 8.40 -6.63
CA GLY A 100 22.62 8.39 -7.27
C GLY A 100 23.19 9.78 -7.56
N CYS A 101 22.33 10.75 -7.91
CA CYS A 101 22.77 12.11 -8.27
C CYS A 101 22.80 13.06 -7.06
N LEU A 102 21.88 12.93 -6.11
CA LEU A 102 21.70 13.90 -5.02
C LEU A 102 21.81 13.28 -3.63
N GLY A 103 21.78 11.96 -3.49
CA GLY A 103 21.71 11.29 -2.19
C GLY A 103 20.39 11.50 -1.43
N LEU A 104 19.35 12.02 -2.10
CA LEU A 104 18.09 12.43 -1.47
C LEU A 104 16.95 11.41 -1.61
N GLY A 105 17.23 10.18 -2.03
CA GLY A 105 16.20 9.13 -2.21
C GLY A 105 15.42 8.81 -0.93
N TRP A 106 16.03 8.96 0.24
CA TRP A 106 15.38 8.73 1.54
C TRP A 106 14.14 9.61 1.77
N ILE A 107 14.08 10.82 1.18
CA ILE A 107 12.92 11.71 1.30
C ILE A 107 11.70 11.07 0.63
N LEU A 108 11.91 10.45 -0.53
CA LEU A 108 10.87 9.74 -1.24
C LEU A 108 10.38 8.52 -0.46
N GLN A 109 11.28 7.82 0.23
CA GLN A 109 10.96 6.67 1.09
C GLN A 109 10.03 7.07 2.23
N ILE A 110 10.29 8.20 2.91
CA ILE A 110 9.41 8.74 3.95
C ILE A 110 7.98 8.95 3.41
N GLY A 111 7.85 9.51 2.21
CA GLY A 111 6.54 9.74 1.59
C GLY A 111 5.75 8.45 1.37
N VAL A 112 6.39 7.42 0.83
CA VAL A 112 5.74 6.11 0.59
C VAL A 112 5.39 5.43 1.90
N ARG A 113 6.28 5.47 2.90
CA ARG A 113 6.00 4.93 4.23
C ARG A 113 4.82 5.62 4.88
N SER A 114 4.72 6.95 4.76
CA SER A 114 3.56 7.71 5.24
C SER A 114 2.26 7.23 4.59
N ASN A 115 2.25 7.05 3.26
CA ASN A 115 1.07 6.54 2.54
C ASN A 115 0.65 5.14 3.02
N ILE A 116 1.59 4.25 3.26
CA ILE A 116 1.32 2.91 3.82
C ILE A 116 0.68 3.04 5.20
N ARG A 117 1.24 3.87 6.09
CA ARG A 117 0.71 4.08 7.45
C ARG A 117 -0.71 4.65 7.44
N THR A 118 -0.96 5.64 6.58
CA THR A 118 -2.30 6.23 6.42
C THR A 118 -3.30 5.20 5.90
N ARG A 119 -2.91 4.35 4.95
CA ARG A 119 -3.79 3.32 4.40
C ARG A 119 -4.22 2.28 5.44
N TYR A 120 -3.30 1.88 6.30
CA TYR A 120 -3.49 0.77 7.25
C TYR A 120 -3.72 1.22 8.70
N SER A 121 -3.90 2.53 8.93
CA SER A 121 -4.03 3.14 10.26
C SER A 121 -2.89 2.74 11.21
N ILE A 122 -1.64 2.83 10.75
CA ILE A 122 -0.48 2.44 11.57
C ILE A 122 0.06 3.65 12.35
N LYS A 123 0.23 3.51 13.66
CA LYS A 123 0.63 4.55 14.63
C LYS A 123 2.08 4.99 14.47
N GLY A 124 2.32 6.30 14.37
CA GLY A 124 3.66 6.91 14.28
C GLY A 124 3.73 8.12 13.33
N GLY A 125 4.92 8.66 13.08
CA GLY A 125 5.10 9.85 12.26
C GLY A 125 6.53 10.04 11.72
N GLY A 126 6.70 11.04 10.87
CA GLY A 126 7.90 11.21 10.01
C GLY A 126 9.25 11.22 10.73
N CYS A 127 9.31 11.56 12.02
CA CYS A 127 10.56 11.53 12.80
C CYS A 127 11.05 10.09 13.10
N GLY A 128 10.12 9.16 13.37
CA GLY A 128 10.44 7.74 13.52
C GLY A 128 10.81 7.10 12.18
N ASP A 129 10.18 7.57 11.10
CA ASP A 129 10.46 7.11 9.73
C ASP A 129 11.86 7.57 9.26
N CYS A 130 12.28 8.77 9.65
CA CYS A 130 13.62 9.31 9.39
C CYS A 130 14.72 8.50 10.11
N MET A 131 14.51 8.14 11.38
CA MET A 131 15.45 7.29 12.12
C MET A 131 15.49 5.84 11.61
N SER A 132 14.37 5.28 11.17
CA SER A 132 14.34 3.93 10.57
C SER A 132 15.01 3.88 9.20
N ALA A 133 14.83 4.90 8.36
CA ALA A 133 15.52 5.01 7.07
C ALA A 133 17.03 5.12 7.27
N TRP A 134 17.47 5.81 8.32
CA TRP A 134 18.89 5.98 8.65
C TRP A 134 19.52 4.72 9.28
N CYS A 135 18.78 3.99 10.13
CA CYS A 135 19.27 2.80 10.81
C CYS A 135 19.26 1.54 9.92
N CYS A 136 18.25 1.37 9.06
CA CYS A 136 18.20 0.30 8.05
C CYS A 136 17.12 0.58 6.98
N ALA A 137 17.45 1.37 5.95
CA ALA A 137 16.60 1.56 4.77
C ALA A 137 16.05 0.26 4.13
N PRO A 138 16.84 -0.83 3.95
CA PRO A 138 16.31 -2.05 3.35
C PRO A 138 15.29 -2.76 4.25
N CYS A 139 15.44 -2.67 5.57
CA CYS A 139 14.48 -3.21 6.52
C CYS A 139 13.14 -2.47 6.46
N GLU A 140 13.20 -1.14 6.35
CA GLU A 140 12.02 -0.28 6.22
C GLU A 140 11.24 -0.60 4.93
N LEU A 141 11.94 -0.70 3.79
CA LEU A 141 11.35 -1.10 2.51
C LEU A 141 10.74 -2.51 2.56
N THR A 142 11.42 -3.45 3.22
CA THR A 142 10.92 -4.82 3.38
C THR A 142 9.67 -4.85 4.27
N GLN A 143 9.67 -4.14 5.39
CA GLN A 143 8.50 -4.02 6.28
C GLN A 143 7.29 -3.44 5.54
N GLY A 144 7.49 -2.39 4.74
CA GLY A 144 6.44 -1.81 3.91
C GLY A 144 5.90 -2.78 2.86
N SER A 145 6.78 -3.55 2.20
CA SER A 145 6.38 -4.56 1.22
C SER A 145 5.50 -5.65 1.84
N ARG A 146 5.91 -6.16 3.01
CA ARG A 146 5.15 -7.19 3.75
C ARG A 146 3.78 -6.69 4.19
N GLU A 147 3.71 -5.44 4.65
CA GLU A 147 2.43 -4.84 5.05
C GLU A 147 1.45 -4.73 3.88
N ILE A 148 1.94 -4.34 2.70
CA ILE A 148 1.13 -4.32 1.48
C ILE A 148 0.70 -5.73 1.07
N GLU A 149 1.62 -6.68 1.14
CA GLU A 149 1.36 -8.07 0.76
C GLU A 149 0.27 -8.72 1.62
N LEU A 150 0.19 -8.39 2.90
CA LEU A 150 -0.88 -8.88 3.77
C LEU A 150 -2.28 -8.46 3.29
N GLU A 151 -2.43 -7.23 2.80
CA GLU A 151 -3.69 -6.81 2.18
C GLU A 151 -3.90 -7.55 0.85
N GLU A 152 -2.89 -7.64 -0.01
CA GLU A 152 -3.00 -8.31 -1.31
C GLU A 152 -3.40 -9.78 -1.19
N GLN A 153 -2.80 -10.52 -0.24
CA GLN A 153 -3.12 -11.92 0.03
C GLN A 153 -4.57 -12.10 0.52
N SER A 154 -5.16 -11.09 1.17
CA SER A 154 -6.56 -11.16 1.62
C SER A 154 -7.57 -11.17 0.47
N PHE A 155 -7.19 -10.68 -0.72
CA PHE A 155 -8.00 -10.79 -1.93
C PHE A 155 -7.94 -12.21 -2.50
N SER A 156 -6.77 -12.86 -2.44
CA SER A 156 -6.56 -14.21 -2.96
C SER A 156 -7.25 -15.31 -2.14
N GLY A 157 -7.56 -15.05 -0.86
CA GLY A 157 -8.27 -16.00 0.02
C GLY A 157 -9.77 -16.19 -0.24
N HIS A 158 -10.34 -15.55 -1.27
CA HIS A 158 -11.76 -15.61 -1.64
C HIS A 158 -12.06 -16.52 -2.84
N HIS A 159 -11.15 -17.44 -3.20
CA HIS A 159 -11.33 -18.40 -4.30
C HIS A 159 -11.33 -19.85 -3.82
#